data_AF-A0A1J9QRP0-F1
#
_entry.id   AF-A0A1J9QRP0-F1
#
_cell.length_a   1.000
_cell.length_b   1.000
_cell.length_c   1.000
_cell.angle_alpha   90.00
_cell.angle_beta   90.00
_cell.angle_gamma   90.00
#
_symmetry.space_group_name_H-M   'P 1'
#
loop_
_entity.id
_entity.type
_entity.pdbx_description
1 polymer ?
#
loop_
_entity_poly.entity_id
_entity_poly.type
_entity_poly.pdbx_seq_one_letter_code
_entity_poly.pdbx_strand_id
1 'polypeptide(L)'
;MKLWSLPAAFFAVAVMLASATAAENATPAISYFRRLHMPLPLNWLYGDKLGDRILRVFDAAYPEYNVTGWLNFVAMHCVDWYYCNTTMVYTVGNGDQKNWMGVLFQGPHATQDDFYREQGVGNSIILNRFRTDTASVA
;
A
#
# COMPACT_ATOMS: atom_id res chain seq x y z
N MET A 1 -5.02 -72.32 -34.46
CA MET A 1 -4.05 -71.87 -33.42
C MET A 1 -3.46 -70.56 -33.95
N LYS A 2 -3.44 -69.40 -33.30
CA LYS A 2 -3.73 -68.95 -31.93
C LYS A 2 -4.03 -67.43 -32.09
N LEU A 3 -5.13 -66.96 -31.52
CA LEU A 3 -5.52 -65.53 -31.49
C LEU A 3 -4.39 -64.69 -30.87
N TRP A 4 -4.07 -63.54 -31.47
CA TRP A 4 -3.23 -62.52 -30.87
C TRP A 4 -4.09 -61.61 -29.98
N SER A 5 -3.79 -61.61 -28.68
CA SER A 5 -4.39 -60.76 -27.67
C SER A 5 -3.73 -59.39 -27.69
N LEU A 6 -4.51 -58.33 -27.90
CA LEU A 6 -4.08 -56.95 -27.64
C LEU A 6 -4.35 -56.61 -26.16
N PRO A 7 -3.41 -56.00 -25.43
CA PRO A 7 -3.66 -55.60 -24.04
C PRO A 7 -4.59 -54.37 -24.02
N ALA A 8 -5.63 -54.46 -23.20
CA ALA A 8 -6.56 -53.37 -22.94
C ALA A 8 -5.84 -52.18 -22.27
N ALA A 9 -5.99 -50.98 -22.85
CA ALA A 9 -5.54 -49.75 -22.25
C ALA A 9 -6.49 -49.36 -21.10
N PHE A 10 -5.97 -49.37 -19.87
CA PHE A 10 -6.64 -48.84 -18.70
C PHE A 10 -6.55 -47.30 -18.71
N PHE A 11 -7.66 -46.62 -18.97
CA PHE A 11 -7.78 -45.19 -18.70
C PHE A 11 -8.10 -44.99 -17.21
N ALA A 12 -7.09 -44.64 -16.41
CA ALA A 12 -7.30 -44.18 -15.04
C ALA A 12 -7.71 -42.70 -15.07
N VAL A 13 -9.00 -42.43 -14.82
CA VAL A 13 -9.49 -41.06 -14.59
C VAL A 13 -9.17 -40.70 -13.14
N ALA A 14 -8.13 -39.89 -12.93
CA ALA A 14 -7.83 -39.32 -11.63
C ALA A 14 -8.80 -38.14 -11.37
N VAL A 15 -9.81 -38.37 -10.52
CA VAL A 15 -10.65 -37.30 -9.98
C VAL A 15 -9.80 -36.51 -8.99
N MET A 16 -9.32 -35.33 -9.40
CA MET A 16 -8.70 -34.39 -8.46
C MET A 16 -9.81 -33.78 -7.58
N LEU A 17 -9.96 -34.30 -6.37
CA LEU A 17 -10.63 -33.58 -5.28
C LEU A 17 -9.81 -32.33 -5.00
N ALA A 18 -10.25 -31.19 -5.52
CA ALA A 18 -9.73 -29.90 -5.11
C ALA A 18 -10.07 -29.69 -3.64
N SER A 19 -9.06 -29.70 -2.76
CA SER A 19 -9.21 -29.25 -1.38
C SER A 19 -9.65 -27.80 -1.42
N ALA A 20 -10.93 -27.54 -1.14
CA ALA A 20 -11.41 -26.20 -0.83
C ALA A 20 -10.66 -25.74 0.43
N THR A 21 -9.57 -24.98 0.24
CA THR A 21 -8.92 -24.29 1.34
C THR A 21 -9.93 -23.26 1.84
N ALA A 22 -10.26 -23.39 3.12
CA ALA A 22 -11.21 -22.54 3.81
C ALA A 22 -10.85 -21.06 3.62
N ALA A 23 -11.68 -20.33 2.89
CA ALA A 23 -11.84 -18.90 3.08
C ALA A 23 -12.68 -18.69 4.35
N GLU A 24 -12.15 -19.11 5.50
CA GLU A 24 -12.79 -18.86 6.79
C GLU A 24 -12.58 -17.37 7.15
N ASN A 25 -13.61 -16.58 6.88
CA ASN A 25 -13.88 -15.27 7.47
C ASN A 25 -12.75 -14.24 7.41
N ALA A 26 -12.38 -13.82 6.20
CA ALA A 26 -11.83 -12.47 6.04
C ALA A 26 -12.97 -11.47 6.31
N THR A 27 -13.22 -11.14 7.58
CA THR A 27 -14.09 -10.03 7.95
C THR A 27 -13.61 -8.79 7.20
N PRO A 28 -14.46 -8.11 6.42
CA PRO A 28 -14.02 -6.95 5.67
C PRO A 28 -13.53 -5.88 6.67
N ALA A 29 -12.25 -5.56 6.58
CA ALA A 29 -11.62 -4.53 7.40
C ALA A 29 -11.82 -3.17 6.73
N ILE A 30 -12.44 -2.22 7.44
CA ILE A 30 -12.60 -0.86 6.95
C ILE A 30 -11.33 -0.08 7.27
N SER A 31 -10.78 0.61 6.26
CA SER A 31 -9.61 1.45 6.44
C SER A 31 -10.01 2.90 6.66
N TYR A 32 -9.43 3.54 7.67
CA TYR A 32 -9.53 4.99 7.86
C TYR A 32 -8.15 5.59 8.08
N PHE A 33 -8.01 6.88 7.74
CA PHE A 33 -6.73 7.58 7.81
C PHE A 33 -6.79 8.68 8.86
N ARG A 34 -5.74 8.77 9.68
CA ARG A 34 -5.52 9.93 10.56
C ARG A 34 -4.30 10.69 10.08
N ARG A 35 -4.48 11.99 9.86
CA ARG A 35 -3.38 12.88 9.52
C ARG A 35 -2.46 13.05 10.74
N LEU A 36 -1.17 12.83 10.55
CA LEU A 36 -0.16 13.20 11.53
C LEU A 36 0.03 14.72 11.46
N HIS A 37 -0.17 15.40 12.59
CA HIS A 37 0.03 16.85 12.67
C HIS A 37 1.52 17.16 12.64
N MET A 38 1.95 18.00 11.70
CA MET A 38 3.34 18.41 11.55
C MET A 38 3.45 19.94 11.70
N PRO A 39 4.37 20.45 12.54
CA PRO A 39 4.58 21.89 12.68
C PRO A 39 4.98 22.55 11.36
N LEU A 40 4.47 23.76 11.10
CA LEU A 40 4.92 24.58 9.96
C LEU A 40 6.40 24.96 10.07
N PRO A 41 7.13 25.17 8.96
CA PRO A 41 6.71 24.98 7.56
C PRO A 41 6.43 23.49 7.19
N LEU A 42 5.80 23.18 6.07
CA LEU A 42 5.52 21.77 5.68
C LEU A 42 6.63 21.16 4.82
N ASN A 43 7.89 21.34 5.21
CA ASN A 43 9.07 20.82 4.50
C ASN A 43 9.64 19.56 5.17
N TRP A 44 8.77 18.63 5.54
CA TRP A 44 9.15 17.40 6.24
C TRP A 44 9.47 16.29 5.24
N LEU A 45 10.50 15.50 5.50
CA LEU A 45 10.88 14.30 4.76
C LEU A 45 11.07 13.13 5.73
N TYR A 46 10.84 11.90 5.25
CA TYR A 46 11.01 10.70 6.06
C TYR A 46 12.49 10.43 6.36
N GLY A 47 12.80 10.04 7.59
CA GLY A 47 14.14 9.60 8.02
C GLY A 47 14.51 8.19 7.58
N ASP A 48 15.78 7.81 7.79
CA ASP A 48 16.35 6.52 7.36
C ASP A 48 15.54 5.31 7.82
N LYS A 49 15.07 5.33 9.07
CA LYS A 49 14.24 4.26 9.65
C LYS A 49 12.95 4.02 8.86
N LEU A 50 12.34 5.07 8.30
CA LEU A 50 11.19 4.93 7.40
C LEU A 50 11.65 4.61 5.98
N GLY A 51 12.82 5.12 5.54
CA GLY A 51 13.44 4.79 4.27
C GLY A 51 13.60 3.28 4.05
N ASP A 52 14.06 2.55 5.06
CA ASP A 52 14.20 1.08 5.04
C ASP A 52 12.87 0.33 4.93
N ARG A 53 11.75 1.03 5.12
CA ARG A 53 10.39 0.49 5.18
C ARG A 53 9.52 0.95 4.01
N ILE A 54 10.12 1.54 2.98
CA ILE A 54 9.42 1.93 1.76
C ILE A 54 8.90 0.68 1.05
N LEU A 55 7.59 0.66 0.81
CA LEU A 55 6.94 -0.32 -0.06
C LEU A 55 6.94 0.13 -1.51
N ARG A 56 6.65 1.42 -1.73
CA ARG A 56 6.50 2.00 -3.07
C ARG A 56 6.67 3.51 -3.03
N VAL A 57 7.23 4.03 -4.11
CA VAL A 57 7.30 5.47 -4.41
C VAL A 57 6.48 5.73 -5.68
N PHE A 58 5.79 6.86 -5.68
CA PHE A 58 5.07 7.43 -6.82
C PHE A 58 5.57 8.83 -7.06
N ASP A 59 5.56 9.24 -8.32
CA ASP A 59 5.85 10.60 -8.74
C ASP A 59 4.82 11.06 -9.78
N ALA A 60 4.60 12.37 -9.84
CA ALA A 60 3.79 13.00 -10.87
C ALA A 60 4.24 14.44 -11.10
N ALA A 61 4.00 14.95 -12.30
CA ALA A 61 4.21 16.36 -12.58
C ALA A 61 3.25 17.20 -11.73
N TYR A 62 3.74 18.30 -11.16
CA TYR A 62 2.92 19.12 -10.27
C TYR A 62 1.60 19.64 -10.87
N PRO A 63 1.52 20.02 -12.16
CA PRO A 63 0.26 20.50 -12.76
C PRO A 63 -0.83 19.43 -12.88
N GLU A 64 -0.49 18.14 -12.89
CA GLU A 64 -1.45 17.05 -13.10
C GLU A 64 -2.37 16.81 -11.89
N TYR A 65 -1.89 17.18 -10.70
CA TYR A 65 -2.62 16.98 -9.46
C TYR A 65 -2.60 18.24 -8.59
N ASN A 66 -3.72 18.46 -7.90
CA ASN A 66 -3.69 19.27 -6.69
C ASN A 66 -3.37 18.40 -5.47
N VAL A 67 -3.12 19.03 -4.33
CA VAL A 67 -2.75 18.33 -3.09
C VAL A 67 -3.76 17.27 -2.66
N THR A 68 -5.07 17.54 -2.80
CA THR A 68 -6.13 16.60 -2.41
C THR A 68 -6.21 15.41 -3.34
N GLY A 69 -6.12 15.64 -4.66
CA GLY A 69 -6.14 14.59 -5.66
C GLY A 69 -4.96 13.64 -5.51
N TRP A 70 -3.75 14.19 -5.31
CA TRP A 70 -2.56 13.39 -5.08
C TRP A 70 -2.62 12.61 -3.76
N LEU A 71 -3.04 13.26 -2.67
CA LEU A 71 -3.23 12.60 -1.38
C LEU A 71 -4.19 11.40 -1.47
N ASN A 72 -5.33 11.59 -2.15
CA ASN A 72 -6.33 10.53 -2.34
C ASN A 72 -5.77 9.38 -3.18
N PHE A 73 -5.07 9.69 -4.28
CA PHE A 73 -4.44 8.68 -5.14
C PHE A 73 -3.48 7.78 -4.33
N VAL A 74 -2.56 8.39 -3.57
CA VAL A 74 -1.57 7.63 -2.79
C VAL A 74 -2.25 6.89 -1.61
N ALA A 75 -3.23 7.49 -0.95
CA ALA A 75 -3.98 6.83 0.13
C ALA A 75 -4.76 5.61 -0.37
N MET A 76 -5.38 5.67 -1.55
CA MET A 76 -6.06 4.53 -2.16
C MET A 76 -5.07 3.40 -2.45
N HIS A 77 -3.90 3.71 -3.00
CA HIS A 77 -2.86 2.70 -3.16
C HIS A 77 -2.35 2.13 -1.83
N CYS A 78 -2.33 2.91 -0.76
CA CYS A 78 -2.06 2.36 0.57
C CYS A 78 -3.13 1.35 1.01
N VAL A 79 -4.41 1.52 0.63
CA VAL A 79 -5.47 0.57 0.94
C VAL A 79 -5.22 -0.79 0.27
N ASP A 80 -4.82 -0.77 -1.01
CA ASP A 80 -4.54 -1.96 -1.82
C ASP A 80 -3.36 -2.78 -1.31
N TRP A 81 -2.43 -2.15 -0.59
CA TRP A 81 -1.27 -2.81 -0.01
C TRP A 81 -1.54 -3.26 1.43
N TYR A 82 -1.66 -4.57 1.65
CA TYR A 82 -1.96 -5.14 2.97
C TYR A 82 -0.94 -4.75 4.05
N TYR A 83 0.31 -4.47 3.71
CA TYR A 83 1.31 -4.04 4.70
C TYR A 83 1.43 -2.53 4.85
N CYS A 84 0.73 -1.73 4.04
CA CYS A 84 0.80 -0.27 4.16
C CYS A 84 0.04 0.22 5.39
N ASN A 85 0.76 0.91 6.27
CA ASN A 85 0.26 1.48 7.51
C ASN A 85 0.51 2.99 7.62
N THR A 86 1.48 3.52 6.86
CA THR A 86 1.73 4.96 6.77
C THR A 86 1.92 5.32 5.31
N THR A 87 1.41 6.49 4.93
CA THR A 87 1.69 7.10 3.63
C THR A 87 2.07 8.55 3.81
N MET A 88 2.93 9.03 2.92
CA MET A 88 3.36 10.42 2.87
C MET A 88 3.20 10.95 1.45
N VAL A 89 2.75 12.18 1.32
CA VAL A 89 2.86 12.96 0.08
C VAL A 89 3.62 14.25 0.35
N TYR A 90 4.37 14.72 -0.63
CA TYR A 90 5.13 15.97 -0.57
C TYR A 90 5.46 16.45 -1.97
N THR A 91 5.97 17.67 -2.08
CA THR A 91 6.59 18.18 -3.30
C THR A 91 8.09 18.25 -3.17
N VAL A 92 8.82 18.00 -4.26
CA VAL A 92 10.26 18.25 -4.38
C VAL A 92 10.49 19.28 -5.48
N GLY A 93 11.38 20.24 -5.24
CA GLY A 93 11.72 21.30 -6.19
C GLY A 93 11.11 22.66 -5.81
N ASN A 94 11.38 23.68 -6.63
CA ASN A 94 10.99 25.06 -6.37
C ASN A 94 10.19 25.66 -7.53
N GLY A 95 9.26 26.57 -7.23
CA GLY A 95 8.49 27.30 -8.24
C GLY A 95 7.70 26.37 -9.15
N ASP A 96 7.86 26.53 -10.46
CA ASP A 96 7.17 25.76 -11.50
C ASP A 96 7.84 24.41 -11.81
N GLN A 97 9.05 24.16 -11.27
CA GLN A 97 9.81 22.92 -11.48
C GLN A 97 9.62 21.91 -10.34
N LYS A 98 8.54 22.03 -9.58
CA LYS A 98 8.22 21.08 -8.51
C LYS A 98 7.50 19.86 -9.07
N ASN A 99 7.68 18.72 -8.41
CA ASN A 99 6.96 17.48 -8.69
C ASN A 99 6.29 16.98 -7.41
N TRP A 100 5.19 16.24 -7.59
CA TRP A 100 4.55 15.51 -6.51
C TRP A 100 5.29 14.19 -6.27
N MET A 101 5.45 13.85 -4.99
CA MET A 101 5.97 12.57 -4.52
C MET A 101 4.96 11.92 -3.59
N GLY A 102 4.82 10.60 -3.68
CA GLY A 102 3.99 9.78 -2.82
C GLY A 102 4.77 8.56 -2.35
N VAL A 103 4.71 8.22 -1.08
CA VAL A 103 5.49 7.10 -0.51
C VAL A 103 4.62 6.28 0.43
N LEU A 104 4.61 4.97 0.22
CA LEU A 104 3.95 4.00 1.08
C LEU A 104 4.99 3.35 1.99
N PHE A 105 4.66 3.22 3.27
CA PHE A 105 5.52 2.58 4.26
C PHE A 105 4.82 1.40 4.92
N GLN A 106 5.57 0.31 5.12
CA GLN A 106 5.14 -0.83 5.94
C GLN A 106 5.58 -0.68 7.40
N GLY A 107 5.01 -1.47 8.31
CA GLY A 107 5.40 -1.56 9.73
C GLY A 107 4.55 -0.66 10.67
N PRO A 108 5.02 -0.33 11.88
CA PRO A 108 4.29 0.54 12.81
C PRO A 108 3.91 1.92 12.24
N HIS A 109 2.84 2.53 12.77
CA HIS A 109 2.50 3.91 12.45
C HIS A 109 3.65 4.86 12.72
N ALA A 110 3.85 5.83 11.83
CA ALA A 110 4.87 6.84 12.00
C ALA A 110 4.46 7.89 13.04
N THR A 111 5.47 8.42 13.70
CA THR A 111 5.42 9.54 14.65
C THR A 111 6.21 10.71 14.08
N GLN A 112 6.11 11.90 14.68
CA GLN A 112 6.85 13.07 14.20
C GLN A 112 8.37 12.84 14.19
N ASP A 113 8.89 12.07 15.14
CA ASP A 113 10.33 11.78 15.29
C ASP A 113 10.90 10.92 14.16
N ASP A 114 10.04 10.29 13.34
CA ASP A 114 10.46 9.54 12.17
C ASP A 114 10.72 10.45 10.95
N PHE A 115 10.57 11.77 11.09
CA PHE A 115 10.73 12.76 10.02
C PHE A 115 11.72 13.86 10.41
N TYR A 116 12.36 14.45 9.40
CA TYR A 116 13.23 15.62 9.56
C TYR A 116 12.85 16.70 8.55
N ARG A 117 13.37 17.91 8.72
CA ARG A 117 13.14 19.01 7.76
C ARG A 117 14.19 18.97 6.66
N GLU A 118 13.75 19.13 5.42
CA GLU A 118 14.63 19.11 4.24
C GLU A 118 14.38 20.33 3.34
N GLN A 119 15.43 20.84 2.71
CA GLN A 119 15.33 21.97 1.79
C GLN A 119 14.81 21.48 0.42
N GLY A 120 13.97 22.29 -0.23
CA GLY A 120 13.35 21.90 -1.50
C GLY A 120 12.23 20.88 -1.37
N VAL A 121 11.92 20.43 -0.15
CA VAL A 121 10.69 19.70 0.17
C VAL A 121 9.59 20.68 0.60
N GLY A 122 8.36 20.41 0.20
CA GLY A 122 7.21 21.23 0.57
C GLY A 122 5.92 20.44 0.60
N ASN A 123 4.85 21.07 1.09
CA ASN A 123 3.49 20.51 1.10
C ASN A 123 3.39 19.10 1.70
N SER A 124 4.25 18.77 2.66
CA SER A 124 4.27 17.44 3.25
C SER A 124 2.98 17.15 4.04
N ILE A 125 2.36 16.01 3.72
CA ILE A 125 1.19 15.48 4.43
C ILE A 125 1.44 14.01 4.69
N ILE A 126 1.27 13.59 5.95
CA ILE A 126 1.45 12.21 6.40
C ILE A 126 0.12 11.68 6.93
N LEU A 127 -0.26 10.48 6.51
CA LEU A 127 -1.43 9.77 7.00
C LEU A 127 -1.01 8.41 7.58
N ASN A 128 -1.51 8.11 8.78
CA ASN A 128 -1.47 6.77 9.34
C ASN A 128 -2.80 6.06 9.04
N ARG A 129 -2.72 4.86 8.44
CA ARG A 129 -3.87 4.01 8.11
C ARG A 129 -4.18 3.10 9.29
N PHE A 130 -5.41 3.16 9.75
CA PHE A 130 -5.97 2.27 10.75
C PHE A 130 -6.97 1.33 10.08
N ARG A 131 -7.13 0.14 10.66
CA ARG A 131 -8.10 -0.86 10.22
C ARG A 131 -8.99 -1.19 11.39
N THR A 132 -10.30 -1.24 11.14
CA THR A 132 -11.27 -1.73 12.11
C THR A 132 -11.96 -2.93 11.50
N ASP A 133 -12.00 -4.03 12.25
CA ASP A 133 -12.74 -5.21 11.86
C ASP A 133 -14.23 -4.92 12.03
N THR A 134 -15.02 -5.19 11.00
CA THR A 134 -16.48 -4.95 11.03
C THR A 134 -17.20 -5.77 12.11
N ALA A 135 -16.59 -6.85 12.61
CA ALA A 135 -17.07 -7.63 13.75
C ALA A 135 -17.00 -6.89 15.11
N SER A 136 -16.22 -5.81 15.22
CA SER A 136 -16.06 -5.03 16.47
C SER A 136 -17.06 -3.88 16.63
N VAL A 137 -17.93 -3.67 15.62
CA VAL A 137 -18.91 -2.57 15.57
C VAL A 137 -20.35 -3.09 15.64
N ALA A 138 -20.53 -4.40 15.88
CA ALA A 138 -21.83 -5.08 15.99
C ALA A 138 -22.15 -5.43 17.45
#